data_AF-A0AAE6RMT1-F1
#
_entry.id   AF-A0AAE6RMT1-F1
#
_cell.length_a   1.000
_cell.length_b   1.000
_cell.length_c   1.000
_cell.angle_alpha   90.00
_cell.angle_beta   90.00
_cell.angle_gamma   90.00
#
_symmetry.space_group_name_H-M   'P 1'
#
loop_
_entity.id
_entity.type
_entity.pdbx_description
1 polymer ?
#
loop_
_entity_poly.entity_id
_entity_poly.type
_entity_poly.pdbx_seq_one_letter_code
_entity_poly.pdbx_strand_id
1 'polypeptide(L)'
;MGKIDACRLLADRVEALAASEPAPRALIRDLARDVAGIRGGLLGPLDLLGGGRNRIRGRGFAESYDDDTRGQSRHFAGVAGATLYLGGTLAHLLLRTAGGDRAGSADDRLTRRAVEWSRLLRRGRLPVSEAGEWIRREICA
;
A
#
# COMPACT_ATOMS: atom_id res chain seq x y z
N MET A 1 13.76 23.42 4.35
CA MET A 1 13.87 21.97 4.03
C MET A 1 12.49 21.50 3.61
N GLY A 2 12.25 21.27 2.31
CA GLY A 2 10.92 20.88 1.82
C GLY A 2 10.45 19.58 2.48
N LYS A 3 9.20 19.56 2.97
CA LYS A 3 8.57 18.37 3.55
C LYS A 3 8.50 17.31 2.43
N ILE A 4 9.12 16.13 2.62
CA ILE A 4 9.03 15.04 1.64
C ILE A 4 7.57 14.58 1.56
N ASP A 5 7.01 14.68 0.36
CA ASP A 5 5.67 14.18 0.03
C ASP A 5 5.76 12.70 -0.36
N ALA A 6 5.68 11.85 0.65
CA ALA A 6 5.69 10.40 0.51
C ALA A 6 4.44 9.85 -0.19
N CYS A 7 3.32 10.57 -0.17
CA CYS A 7 2.13 10.13 -0.89
C CYS A 7 2.31 10.32 -2.40
N ARG A 8 2.79 11.49 -2.83
CA ARG A 8 3.14 11.70 -4.24
C ARG A 8 4.24 10.77 -4.71
N LEU A 9 5.29 10.55 -3.91
CA LEU A 9 6.34 9.58 -4.25
C LEU A 9 5.81 8.14 -4.37
N LEU A 10 4.82 7.77 -3.56
CA LEU A 10 4.12 6.48 -3.69
C LEU A 10 3.35 6.42 -5.02
N ALA A 11 2.61 7.47 -5.38
CA ALA A 11 1.89 7.54 -6.65
C ALA A 11 2.85 7.50 -7.86
N ASP A 12 3.92 8.29 -7.85
CA ASP A 12 4.98 8.29 -8.87
C ASP A 12 5.58 6.88 -9.04
N ARG A 13 5.81 6.18 -7.92
CA ARG A 13 6.31 4.80 -7.96
C ARG A 13 5.31 3.84 -8.59
N VAL A 14 4.03 3.98 -8.29
CA VAL A 14 2.98 3.15 -8.91
C VAL A 14 2.87 3.44 -10.40
N GLU A 15 2.94 4.70 -10.84
CA GLU A 15 2.95 5.05 -12.26
C GLU A 15 4.16 4.43 -12.97
N ALA A 16 5.35 4.53 -12.38
CA ALA A 16 6.56 3.93 -12.95
C ALA A 16 6.43 2.40 -13.10
N LEU A 17 5.83 1.72 -12.13
CA LEU A 17 5.56 0.27 -12.23
C LEU A 17 4.44 -0.05 -13.23
N ALA A 18 3.46 0.83 -13.38
CA ALA A 18 2.33 0.67 -14.29
C ALA A 18 2.69 0.96 -15.76
N ALA A 19 3.79 1.67 -16.03
CA ALA A 19 4.20 2.08 -17.37
C ALA A 19 4.42 0.91 -18.36
N SER A 20 4.69 -0.29 -17.86
CA SER A 20 4.81 -1.51 -18.69
C SER A 20 3.50 -2.30 -18.81
N GLU A 21 2.38 -1.74 -18.33
CA GLU A 21 1.06 -2.35 -18.26
C GLU A 21 1.08 -3.80 -17.71
N PRO A 22 1.71 -4.04 -16.55
CA PRO A 22 1.76 -5.37 -15.98
C PRO A 22 0.36 -5.87 -15.62
N ALA A 23 0.20 -7.19 -15.53
CA ALA A 23 -1.02 -7.77 -14.97
C ALA A 23 -1.29 -7.19 -13.56
N PRO A 24 -2.55 -6.94 -13.16
CA PRO A 24 -2.88 -6.29 -11.88
C PRO A 24 -2.22 -6.92 -10.65
N ARG A 25 -2.14 -8.26 -10.60
CA ARG A 25 -1.49 -8.98 -9.50
C ARG A 25 0.03 -8.80 -9.47
N ALA A 26 0.66 -8.60 -10.63
CA ALA A 26 2.09 -8.30 -10.73
C ALA A 26 2.36 -6.89 -10.22
N LEU A 27 1.58 -5.89 -10.65
CA LEU A 27 1.67 -4.51 -10.14
C LEU A 27 1.61 -4.45 -8.61
N ILE A 28 0.58 -5.07 -8.01
CA ILE A 28 0.39 -5.08 -6.56
C ILE A 28 1.58 -5.76 -5.85
N ARG A 29 2.10 -6.85 -6.42
CA ARG A 29 3.24 -7.57 -5.87
C ARG A 29 4.52 -6.75 -5.93
N ASP A 30 4.76 -6.10 -7.06
CA ASP A 30 5.97 -5.31 -7.28
C ASP A 30 5.94 -4.05 -6.42
N LEU A 31 4.78 -3.39 -6.26
CA LEU A 31 4.60 -2.30 -5.29
C LEU A 31 4.91 -2.74 -3.85
N ALA A 32 4.33 -3.88 -3.42
CA ALA A 32 4.56 -4.42 -2.08
C ALA A 32 6.05 -4.74 -1.82
N ARG A 33 6.74 -5.26 -2.83
CA ARG A 33 8.19 -5.50 -2.78
C ARG A 33 8.96 -4.18 -2.73
N ASP A 34 8.61 -3.22 -3.58
CA ASP A 34 9.38 -1.99 -3.78
C ASP A 34 9.25 -1.01 -2.63
N VAL A 35 8.07 -0.89 -2.02
CA VAL A 35 7.77 0.15 -1.03
C VAL A 35 7.72 -0.41 0.39
N ALA A 36 7.13 -1.59 0.58
CA ALA A 36 7.06 -2.24 1.89
C ALA A 36 8.24 -3.21 2.14
N GLY A 37 9.02 -3.54 1.10
CA GLY A 37 10.13 -4.47 1.23
C GLY A 37 9.71 -5.94 1.38
N ILE A 38 8.46 -6.28 1.05
CA ILE A 38 7.92 -7.63 1.22
C ILE A 38 8.53 -8.52 0.14
N ARG A 39 9.43 -9.41 0.51
CA ARG A 39 10.00 -10.40 -0.41
C ARG A 39 8.93 -11.45 -0.75
N GLY A 40 8.97 -11.97 -1.98
CA GLY A 40 8.16 -13.13 -2.36
C GLY A 40 8.68 -14.43 -1.71
N GLY A 41 7.80 -15.43 -1.56
CA GLY A 41 8.15 -16.76 -1.04
C GLY A 41 8.04 -16.90 0.49
N LEU A 42 8.64 -17.95 1.06
CA LEU A 42 8.58 -18.31 2.49
C LEU A 42 9.10 -17.24 3.46
N LEU A 43 9.81 -16.22 2.97
CA LEU A 43 10.35 -15.10 3.77
C LEU A 43 9.42 -13.89 3.86
N GLY A 44 8.42 -13.79 2.97
CA GLY A 44 7.41 -12.72 3.00
C GLY A 44 6.66 -12.57 4.34
N PRO A 45 6.31 -13.66 5.05
CA PRO A 45 5.70 -13.59 6.38
C PRO A 45 6.60 -12.96 7.47
N LEU A 46 7.92 -13.16 7.39
CA LEU A 46 8.87 -12.61 8.38
C LEU A 46 9.12 -11.12 8.17
N ASP A 47 9.24 -10.67 6.92
CA ASP A 47 9.43 -9.24 6.59
C ASP A 47 8.19 -8.40 6.97
N LEU A 48 7.01 -9.02 6.93
CA LEU A 48 5.76 -8.42 7.35
C LEU A 48 5.61 -8.29 8.88
N LEU A 49 6.10 -9.28 9.64
CA LEU A 49 6.17 -9.24 11.10
C LEU A 49 7.26 -8.27 11.61
N GLY A 50 8.36 -8.11 10.86
CA GLY A 50 9.54 -7.32 11.26
C GLY A 50 9.53 -5.84 10.89
N GLY A 51 8.45 -5.31 10.31
CA GLY A 51 8.42 -3.89 9.95
C GLY A 51 8.95 -3.54 8.55
N GLY A 52 9.24 -4.53 7.69
CA GLY A 52 9.72 -4.33 6.30
C GLY A 52 10.87 -3.34 6.14
N ARG A 53 11.10 -2.85 4.91
CA ARG A 53 11.96 -1.67 4.69
C ARG A 53 11.09 -0.51 4.27
N ASN A 54 10.96 0.50 5.13
CA ASN A 54 10.26 1.73 4.80
C ASN A 54 11.12 2.58 3.84
N ARG A 55 10.94 2.34 2.54
CA ARG A 55 11.74 2.95 1.46
C ARG A 55 11.22 4.32 1.02
N ILE A 56 9.96 4.64 1.33
CA ILE A 56 9.37 5.96 1.10
C ILE A 56 8.93 6.51 2.46
N ARG A 57 9.78 7.34 3.06
CA ARG A 57 9.55 7.99 4.35
C ARG A 57 9.15 9.45 4.14
N GLY A 58 8.02 9.85 4.69
CA GLY A 58 7.54 11.23 4.57
C GLY A 58 6.07 11.34 4.95
N ARG A 59 5.46 12.46 4.60
CA ARG A 59 4.05 12.79 4.86
C ARG A 59 3.34 13.09 3.53
N GLY A 60 2.21 13.79 3.53
CA GLY A 60 1.51 14.20 2.30
C GLY A 60 0.28 13.36 1.98
N PHE A 61 -0.13 12.49 2.91
CA PHE A 61 -1.44 11.89 2.88
C PHE A 61 -2.48 12.91 3.37
N ALA A 62 -3.70 12.83 2.84
CA ALA A 62 -4.80 13.67 3.29
C ALA A 62 -5.03 13.47 4.80
N GLU A 63 -5.55 14.50 5.48
CA GLU A 63 -5.72 14.52 6.94
C GLU A 63 -6.53 13.32 7.46
N SER A 64 -7.50 12.83 6.68
CA SER A 64 -8.27 11.65 7.04
C SER A 64 -7.43 10.36 7.11
N TYR A 65 -6.27 10.32 6.46
CA TYR A 65 -5.37 9.17 6.39
C TYR A 65 -4.01 9.41 7.07
N ASP A 66 -3.66 10.63 7.45
CA ASP A 66 -2.41 10.97 8.18
C ASP A 66 -2.49 10.45 9.63
N ASP A 67 -1.60 9.54 9.98
CA ASP A 67 -1.45 8.95 11.32
C ASP A 67 -0.34 9.64 12.14
N ASP A 68 0.14 10.79 11.65
CA ASP A 68 1.31 11.54 12.12
C ASP A 68 2.65 10.82 11.98
N THR A 69 2.68 9.63 11.38
CA THR A 69 3.90 8.86 11.17
C THR A 69 4.56 9.19 9.83
N ARG A 70 5.70 8.53 9.58
CA ARG A 70 6.40 8.56 8.28
C ARG A 70 6.35 7.21 7.58
N GLY A 71 5.41 6.33 8.00
CA GLY A 71 5.32 4.92 7.61
C GLY A 71 4.19 4.58 6.64
N GLN A 72 3.33 5.54 6.32
CA GLN A 72 2.05 5.29 5.64
C GLN A 72 2.19 4.69 4.24
N SER A 73 3.20 5.07 3.45
CA SER A 73 3.43 4.47 2.13
C SER A 73 3.77 2.97 2.23
N ARG A 74 4.54 2.58 3.25
CA ARG A 74 4.81 1.17 3.57
C ARG A 74 3.52 0.46 4.00
N HIS A 75 2.72 1.09 4.86
CA HIS A 75 1.46 0.51 5.34
C HIS A 75 0.52 0.22 4.18
N PHE A 76 0.29 1.21 3.32
CA PHE A 76 -0.53 1.08 2.11
C PHE A 76 -0.03 -0.07 1.21
N ALA A 77 1.25 -0.06 0.85
CA ALA A 77 1.83 -1.09 -0.02
C ALA A 77 1.78 -2.49 0.62
N GLY A 78 1.95 -2.58 1.95
CA GLY A 78 1.88 -3.82 2.69
C GLY A 78 0.47 -4.42 2.71
N VAL A 79 -0.54 -3.59 3.02
CA VAL A 79 -1.96 -3.99 3.00
C VAL A 79 -2.37 -4.42 1.59
N ALA A 80 -2.05 -3.61 0.58
CA ALA A 80 -2.34 -3.93 -0.82
C ALA A 80 -1.71 -5.27 -1.22
N GLY A 81 -0.43 -5.49 -0.90
CA GLY A 81 0.26 -6.77 -1.14
C GLY A 81 -0.39 -7.95 -0.43
N ALA A 82 -0.75 -7.78 0.83
CA ALA A 82 -1.37 -8.83 1.63
C ALA A 82 -2.73 -9.29 1.07
N THR A 83 -3.47 -8.40 0.37
CA THR A 83 -4.74 -8.79 -0.28
C THR A 83 -4.59 -9.87 -1.36
N LEU A 84 -3.39 -10.07 -1.92
CA LEU A 84 -3.12 -11.15 -2.86
C LEU A 84 -3.19 -12.53 -2.22
N TYR A 85 -3.07 -12.59 -0.89
CA TYR A 85 -3.00 -13.80 -0.07
C TYR A 85 -4.20 -13.97 0.87
N LEU A 86 -5.26 -13.16 0.69
CA LEU A 86 -6.54 -13.34 1.37
C LEU A 86 -7.05 -14.76 1.10
N GLY A 87 -6.89 -15.65 2.09
CA GLY A 87 -7.08 -17.10 2.00
C GLY A 87 -6.03 -17.94 2.76
N GLY A 88 -4.90 -17.36 3.15
CA GLY A 88 -3.84 -18.05 3.92
C GLY A 88 -3.37 -17.29 5.17
N THR A 89 -2.28 -17.73 5.78
CA THR A 89 -1.71 -17.18 7.05
C THR A 89 -1.43 -15.66 7.00
N LEU A 90 -1.26 -15.08 5.82
CA LEU A 90 -1.09 -13.63 5.62
C LEU A 90 -2.39 -12.82 5.79
N ALA A 91 -3.55 -13.45 5.66
CA ALA A 91 -4.83 -12.83 6.04
C ALA A 91 -4.90 -12.57 7.54
N HIS A 92 -4.30 -13.43 8.37
CA HIS A 92 -4.18 -13.20 9.81
C HIS A 92 -3.28 -12.01 10.14
N LEU A 93 -2.26 -11.74 9.32
CA LEU A 93 -1.45 -10.55 9.50
C LEU A 93 -2.21 -9.28 9.12
N LEU A 94 -2.98 -9.28 8.03
CA LEU A 94 -3.96 -8.22 7.75
C LEU A 94 -4.89 -7.99 8.94
N LEU A 95 -5.42 -9.06 9.54
CA LEU A 95 -6.25 -8.98 10.74
C LEU A 95 -5.48 -8.50 11.98
N ARG A 96 -4.16 -8.70 12.06
CA ARG A 96 -3.34 -8.27 13.22
C ARG A 96 -2.88 -6.82 13.09
N THR A 97 -2.58 -6.38 11.87
CA THR A 97 -2.28 -4.97 11.59
C THR A 97 -3.55 -4.13 11.56
N ALA A 98 -4.64 -4.61 10.96
CA ALA A 98 -5.93 -3.90 10.94
C ALA A 98 -6.76 -4.08 12.22
N GLY A 99 -6.59 -5.17 12.96
CA GLY A 99 -7.34 -5.46 14.19
C GLY A 99 -6.74 -4.84 15.45
N GLY A 100 -5.54 -4.25 15.37
CA GLY A 100 -4.97 -3.41 16.42
C GLY A 100 -5.40 -1.95 16.32
N ASP A 101 -5.87 -1.52 15.14
CA ASP A 101 -6.24 -0.14 14.88
C ASP A 101 -7.65 0.13 15.40
N ARG A 102 -7.81 1.21 16.17
CA ARG A 102 -9.12 1.64 16.65
C ARG A 102 -10.01 1.91 15.43
N ALA A 103 -11.19 1.30 15.37
CA ALA A 103 -12.11 1.50 14.26
C ALA A 103 -12.33 3.00 14.00
N GLY A 104 -12.11 3.42 12.76
CA GLY A 104 -12.17 4.83 12.35
C GLY A 104 -10.88 5.64 12.57
N SER A 105 -9.75 5.01 12.91
CA SER A 105 -8.44 5.66 12.89
C SER A 105 -7.99 6.00 11.46
N ALA A 106 -6.95 6.83 11.34
CA ALA A 106 -6.28 7.11 10.08
C ALA A 106 -5.78 5.82 9.40
N ASP A 107 -5.14 4.92 10.15
CA ASP A 107 -4.63 3.64 9.65
C ASP A 107 -5.72 2.68 9.18
N ASP A 108 -6.85 2.62 9.89
CA ASP A 108 -8.00 1.80 9.51
C ASP A 108 -8.62 2.33 8.21
N ARG A 109 -8.73 3.65 8.06
CA ARG A 109 -9.18 4.29 6.81
C ARG A 109 -8.19 4.05 5.65
N LEU A 110 -6.90 4.19 5.89
CA LEU A 110 -5.86 3.95 4.88
C LEU A 110 -5.80 2.47 4.47
N THR A 111 -5.98 1.55 5.42
CA THR A 111 -6.12 0.11 5.18
C THR A 111 -7.28 -0.17 4.24
N ARG A 112 -8.47 0.40 4.52
CA ARG A 112 -9.64 0.23 3.66
C ARG A 112 -9.40 0.71 2.24
N ARG A 113 -8.72 1.86 2.06
CA ARG A 113 -8.35 2.37 0.74
C ARG A 113 -7.35 1.48 0.01
N ALA A 114 -6.34 0.93 0.70
CA ALA A 114 -5.41 -0.02 0.09
C ALA A 114 -6.09 -1.32 -0.37
N VAL A 115 -7.04 -1.83 0.43
CA VAL A 115 -7.86 -2.99 0.06
C VAL A 115 -8.75 -2.67 -1.15
N GLU A 116 -9.38 -1.50 -1.15
CA GLU A 116 -10.21 -1.02 -2.26
C GLU A 116 -9.41 -0.91 -3.56
N TRP A 117 -8.25 -0.23 -3.54
CA TRP A 117 -7.36 -0.06 -4.68
C TRP A 117 -6.97 -1.40 -5.30
N SER A 118 -6.51 -2.35 -4.48
CA SER A 118 -6.18 -3.71 -4.93
C SER A 118 -7.39 -4.42 -5.54
N ARG A 119 -8.57 -4.30 -4.91
CA ARG A 119 -9.80 -4.91 -5.39
C ARG A 119 -10.23 -4.33 -6.75
N LEU A 120 -10.13 -3.02 -6.94
CA LEU A 120 -10.48 -2.35 -8.19
C LEU A 120 -9.57 -2.81 -9.33
N LEU A 121 -8.25 -2.81 -9.11
CA LEU A 121 -7.27 -3.30 -10.08
C LEU A 121 -7.54 -4.76 -10.47
N ARG A 122 -7.71 -5.63 -9.47
CA ARG A 122 -7.95 -7.07 -9.71
C ARG A 122 -9.26 -7.37 -10.42
N ARG A 123 -10.25 -6.48 -10.32
CA ARG A 123 -11.55 -6.60 -10.99
C ARG A 123 -11.59 -5.86 -12.32
N GLY A 124 -10.49 -5.25 -12.76
CA GLY A 124 -10.44 -4.43 -13.98
C GLY A 124 -11.32 -3.17 -13.92
N ARG A 125 -11.69 -2.73 -12.71
CA ARG A 125 -12.49 -1.51 -12.49
C ARG A 125 -11.63 -0.26 -12.31
N LEU A 126 -10.34 -0.44 -12.12
CA LEU A 126 -9.32 0.59 -12.18
C LEU A 126 -8.28 0.12 -13.20
N PRO A 127 -8.07 0.85 -14.31
CA PRO A 127 -6.98 0.56 -15.23
C PRO A 127 -5.63 0.63 -14.53
N VAL A 128 -4.70 -0.24 -14.92
CA VAL A 128 -3.34 -0.26 -14.35
C VAL A 128 -2.62 1.07 -14.60
N SER A 129 -2.79 1.66 -15.78
CA SER A 129 -2.25 2.97 -16.15
C SER A 129 -2.75 4.12 -15.26
N GLU A 130 -3.95 4.00 -14.68
CA GLU A 130 -4.54 5.01 -13.79
C GLU A 130 -4.26 4.74 -12.30
N ALA A 131 -3.53 3.67 -11.99
CA ALA A 131 -3.39 3.20 -10.62
C ALA A 131 -2.69 4.21 -9.70
N GLY A 132 -1.72 4.96 -10.21
CA GLY A 132 -1.03 6.00 -9.45
C GLY A 132 -1.82 7.30 -9.38
N GLU A 133 -2.50 7.69 -10.44
CA GLU A 133 -3.40 8.86 -10.43
C GLU A 133 -4.54 8.68 -9.41
N TRP A 134 -5.08 7.46 -9.30
CA TRP A 134 -6.04 7.13 -8.24
C TRP A 134 -5.47 7.41 -6.84
N ILE A 135 -4.19 7.09 -6.59
CA ILE A 135 -3.53 7.35 -5.31
C ILE A 135 -3.42 8.86 -5.07
N ARG A 136 -3.04 9.64 -6.08
CA ARG A 136 -2.97 11.10 -5.96
C ARG A 136 -4.31 11.70 -5.58
N ARG A 137 -5.37 11.27 -6.27
CA ARG A 137 -6.72 11.82 -6.09
C ARG A 137 -7.38 11.41 -4.79
N GLU A 138 -7.26 10.14 -4.40
CA GLU A 138 -8.08 9.56 -3.33
C GLU A 138 -7.41 9.57 -1.96
N ILE A 139 -6.08 9.75 -1.90
CA ILE A 139 -5.30 9.53 -0.66
C ILE A 139 -4.26 10.62 -0.36
N CYS A 140 -3.77 11.33 -1.36
CA CYS A 140 -2.81 12.42 -1.15
C CYS A 140 -3.51 13.74 -0.77
N ALA A 141 -2.74 14.61 -0.12
CA ALA A 141 -3.14 15.98 0.22
C ALA A 141 -2.93 16.97 -0.94
#